data_AF-A0AAW4CM36-F1
#
_entry.id   AF-A0AAW4CM36-F1
#
_cell.length_a   1.000
_cell.length_b   1.000
_cell.length_c   1.000
_cell.angle_alpha   90.00
_cell.angle_beta   90.00
_cell.angle_gamma   90.00
#
_symmetry.space_group_name_H-M   'P 1'
#
loop_
_entity.id
_entity.type
_entity.pdbx_description
1 polymer ?
#
loop_
_entity_poly.entity_id
_entity_poly.type
_entity_poly.pdbx_seq_one_letter_code
_entity_poly.pdbx_strand_id
1 'polypeptide(L)'
;MLHLAMALTREKTGWLRQQPHMADRLQPVEGLIAPADIEVAQSDWGAACDRAHAHAAARSKEIERVARIHRDPFEPILPILEAHSPVAEYRKIADEILKHAPNCDRYPRRAAESVRSFLLIRLGLHLGLRKNLRQLLVCPRDQLPRSERKLESLKR
;
A
#
# COMPACT_ATOMS: atom_id res chain seq x y z
N MET A 1 5.54 5.62 11.44
CA MET A 1 4.91 6.95 11.24
C MET A 1 4.44 7.58 12.55
N LEU A 2 3.64 6.90 13.40
CA LEU A 2 3.15 7.49 14.67
C LEU A 2 4.26 7.85 15.68
N HIS A 3 5.26 6.99 15.86
CA HIS A 3 6.41 7.33 16.72
C HIS A 3 7.19 8.55 16.24
N LEU A 4 7.29 8.77 14.92
CA LEU A 4 7.91 9.97 14.36
C LEU A 4 7.06 11.20 14.68
N ALA A 5 5.74 11.12 14.52
CA ALA A 5 4.85 12.21 14.91
C ALA A 5 5.00 12.56 16.40
N MET A 6 5.04 11.55 17.28
CA MET A 6 5.29 11.75 18.72
C MET A 6 6.63 12.43 18.99
N ALA A 7 7.69 12.02 18.30
CA ALA A 7 9.02 12.61 18.45
C ALA A 7 9.05 14.08 17.99
N LEU A 8 8.37 14.40 16.89
CA LEU A 8 8.32 15.75 16.33
C LEU A 8 7.50 16.73 17.20
N THR A 9 6.47 16.26 17.88
CA THR A 9 5.57 17.11 18.69
C THR A 9 5.89 17.11 20.19
N ARG A 10 6.91 16.35 20.62
CA ARG A 10 7.28 16.18 22.03
C ARG A 10 7.52 17.51 22.73
N GLU A 11 7.03 17.62 23.96
CA GLU A 11 7.29 18.77 24.82
C GLU A 11 8.80 19.05 24.92
N LYS A 12 9.17 20.33 24.76
CA LYS A 12 10.55 20.88 24.80
C LYS A 12 11.50 20.43 23.68
N THR A 13 11.43 19.18 23.24
CA THR A 13 12.45 18.56 22.36
C THR A 13 11.95 18.24 20.95
N GLY A 14 10.64 18.31 20.71
CA GLY A 14 10.07 18.04 19.40
C GLY A 14 10.40 19.13 18.40
N TRP A 15 10.98 18.75 17.26
CA TRP A 15 11.36 19.69 16.21
C TRP A 15 10.18 20.54 15.74
N LEU A 16 9.02 19.92 15.47
CA LEU A 16 7.83 20.64 15.01
C LEU A 16 7.30 21.61 16.09
N ARG A 17 7.35 21.22 17.36
CA ARG A 17 6.94 22.08 18.48
C ARG A 17 7.82 23.34 18.60
N GLN A 18 9.10 23.21 18.27
CA GLN A 18 10.05 24.33 18.31
C GLN A 18 9.89 25.30 17.13
N GLN A 19 9.06 24.99 16.13
CA GLN A 19 8.83 25.82 14.94
C GLN A 19 7.39 26.37 14.87
N PRO A 20 6.96 27.27 15.79
CA PRO A 20 5.59 27.79 15.81
C PRO A 20 5.20 28.57 14.55
N HIS A 21 6.15 29.19 13.86
CA HIS A 21 5.94 29.91 12.59
C HIS A 21 5.41 29.01 11.47
N MET A 22 5.47 27.67 11.62
CA MET A 22 4.86 26.76 10.65
C MET A 22 3.33 26.86 10.63
N ALA A 23 2.71 27.33 11.72
CA ALA A 23 1.26 27.57 11.80
C ALA A 23 0.78 28.63 10.80
N ASP A 24 1.63 29.62 10.49
CA ASP A 24 1.31 30.73 9.57
C ASP A 24 1.17 30.27 8.12
N ARG A 25 1.71 29.09 7.80
CA ARG A 25 1.74 28.52 6.44
C ARG A 25 0.72 27.40 6.24
N LEU A 26 -0.11 27.11 7.24
CA LEU A 26 -1.14 26.10 7.14
C LEU A 26 -2.20 26.52 6.12
N GLN A 27 -2.66 25.57 5.32
CA GLN A 27 -3.72 25.77 4.34
C GLN A 27 -4.79 24.70 4.55
N PRO A 28 -6.08 25.05 4.35
CA PRO A 28 -7.16 24.07 4.40
C PRO A 28 -6.93 22.96 3.37
N VAL A 29 -7.28 21.74 3.74
CA VAL A 29 -7.25 20.59 2.84
C VAL A 29 -8.63 19.96 2.87
N GLU A 30 -9.32 19.95 1.73
CA GLU A 30 -10.69 19.45 1.61
C GLU A 30 -10.79 18.02 2.16
N GLY A 31 -11.75 17.80 3.08
CA GLY A 31 -11.98 16.51 3.74
C GLY A 31 -10.94 16.10 4.80
N LEU A 32 -9.94 16.94 5.10
CA LEU A 32 -8.85 16.60 6.02
C LEU A 32 -8.56 17.69 7.08
N ILE A 33 -8.44 18.95 6.67
CA ILE A 33 -8.10 20.08 7.54
C ILE A 33 -9.09 21.21 7.27
N ALA A 34 -9.94 21.52 8.24
CA ALA A 34 -10.88 22.64 8.16
C ALA A 34 -10.18 23.96 8.54
N PRO A 35 -10.70 25.12 8.08
CA PRO A 35 -10.19 26.43 8.51
C PRO A 35 -10.16 26.60 10.04
N ALA A 36 -11.18 26.08 10.74
CA ALA A 36 -11.24 26.12 12.21
C ALA A 36 -10.08 25.35 12.87
N ASP A 37 -9.62 24.25 12.28
CA ASP A 37 -8.47 23.48 12.80
C ASP A 37 -7.18 24.32 12.74
N ILE A 38 -7.04 25.14 11.69
CA ILE A 38 -5.90 26.03 11.48
C ILE A 38 -5.92 27.17 12.49
N GLU A 39 -7.08 27.79 12.71
CA GLU A 39 -7.23 28.86 13.70
C GLU A 39 -6.82 28.39 15.10
N VAL A 40 -7.25 27.19 15.51
CA VAL A 40 -6.87 26.60 16.81
C VAL A 40 -5.36 26.32 16.87
N ALA A 41 -4.73 25.90 15.78
CA ALA A 41 -3.28 25.68 15.74
C ALA A 41 -2.48 26.98 15.78
N GLN A 42 -2.99 28.05 15.15
CA GLN A 42 -2.40 29.39 15.16
C GLN A 42 -2.55 30.08 16.52
N SER A 43 -3.67 29.86 17.23
CA SER A 43 -3.89 30.45 18.56
C SER A 43 -2.97 29.86 19.62
N ASP A 44 -2.69 28.55 19.56
CA ASP A 44 -1.79 27.88 20.48
C ASP A 44 -1.14 26.65 19.83
N TRP A 45 0.05 26.88 19.26
CA TRP A 45 0.85 25.84 18.64
C TRP A 45 1.31 24.75 19.61
N GLY A 46 1.59 25.13 20.87
CA GLY A 46 2.02 24.21 21.90
C GLY A 46 0.92 23.21 22.22
N ALA A 47 -0.29 23.71 22.48
CA ALA A 47 -1.47 22.89 22.71
C ALA A 47 -1.84 22.04 21.48
N ALA A 48 -1.66 22.55 20.26
CA ALA A 48 -1.83 21.76 19.04
C ALA A 48 -0.84 20.58 18.97
N CYS A 49 0.43 20.81 19.31
CA CYS A 49 1.44 19.76 19.43
C CYS A 49 1.10 18.75 20.52
N ASP A 50 0.59 19.20 21.67
CA ASP A 50 0.16 18.32 22.77
C ASP A 50 -1.00 17.41 22.36
N ARG A 51 -2.02 17.96 21.69
CA ARG A 51 -3.12 17.16 21.14
C ARG A 51 -2.63 16.13 20.13
N ALA A 52 -1.73 16.53 19.23
CA ALA A 52 -1.16 15.62 18.23
C ALA A 52 -0.29 14.52 18.88
N HIS A 53 0.50 14.87 19.90
CA HIS A 53 1.31 13.90 20.65
C HIS A 53 0.42 12.87 21.36
N ALA A 54 -0.60 13.34 22.08
CA ALA A 54 -1.55 12.48 22.78
C ALA A 54 -2.32 11.57 21.82
N HIS A 55 -2.78 12.11 20.68
CA HIS A 55 -3.43 11.34 19.63
C HIS A 55 -2.50 10.24 19.08
N ALA A 56 -1.27 10.59 18.72
CA ALA A 56 -0.31 9.62 18.18
C ALA A 56 0.06 8.55 19.22
N ALA A 57 0.20 8.90 20.49
CA ALA A 57 0.46 7.95 21.57
C ALA A 57 -0.70 6.97 21.80
N ALA A 58 -1.93 7.46 21.79
CA ALA A 58 -3.13 6.62 21.90
C ALA A 58 -3.24 5.67 20.70
N ARG A 59 -3.08 6.19 19.48
CA ARG A 59 -3.12 5.38 18.25
C ARG A 59 -1.97 4.39 18.15
N SER A 60 -0.78 4.71 18.66
CA SER A 60 0.35 3.76 18.70
C SER A 60 -0.01 2.53 19.51
N LYS A 61 -0.60 2.70 20.71
CA LYS A 61 -1.01 1.58 21.57
C LYS A 61 -2.11 0.73 20.93
N GLU A 62 -3.08 1.37 20.27
CA GLU A 62 -4.14 0.65 19.57
C GLU A 62 -3.60 -0.12 18.35
N ILE A 63 -2.75 0.52 17.55
CA ILE A 63 -2.10 -0.15 16.41
C ILE A 63 -1.20 -1.26 16.90
N GLU A 64 -0.40 -1.06 17.96
CA GLU A 64 0.42 -2.12 18.56
C GLU A 64 -0.43 -3.31 19.00
N ARG A 65 -1.62 -3.07 19.58
CA ARG A 65 -2.56 -4.14 19.95
C ARG A 65 -3.07 -4.92 18.74
N VAL A 66 -3.36 -4.26 17.62
CA VAL A 66 -3.85 -4.90 16.38
C VAL A 66 -2.70 -5.54 15.59
N ALA A 67 -1.55 -4.88 15.51
CA ALA A 67 -0.32 -5.35 14.88
C ALA A 67 0.28 -6.55 15.62
N ARG A 68 0.04 -6.70 16.94
CA ARG A 68 0.38 -7.93 17.66
C ARG A 68 -0.48 -9.12 17.26
N ILE A 69 -1.71 -8.89 16.80
CA ILE A 69 -2.69 -9.94 16.50
C ILE A 69 -2.64 -10.34 15.02
N HIS A 70 -2.29 -9.39 14.14
CA HIS A 70 -1.95 -9.69 12.76
C HIS A 70 -0.44 -9.71 12.61
N ARG A 71 0.12 -10.93 12.61
CA ARG A 71 1.41 -11.30 12.01
C ARG A 71 1.85 -10.30 10.95
N ASP A 72 3.15 -9.99 10.93
CA ASP A 72 3.75 -9.22 9.85
C ASP A 72 3.09 -9.65 8.52
N PRO A 73 2.49 -8.73 7.74
CA PRO A 73 1.78 -9.10 6.52
C PRO A 73 2.67 -9.86 5.55
N PHE A 74 4.00 -9.79 5.73
CA PHE A 74 4.98 -10.56 4.98
C PHE A 74 5.35 -11.92 5.60
N GLU A 75 5.01 -12.19 6.86
CA GLU A 75 5.29 -13.46 7.54
C GLU A 75 4.74 -14.67 6.78
N PRO A 76 3.50 -14.64 6.22
CA PRO A 76 3.01 -15.75 5.41
C PRO A 76 3.79 -15.98 4.11
N ILE A 77 4.50 -14.96 3.59
CA ILE A 77 5.29 -15.06 2.36
C ILE A 77 6.80 -15.23 2.63
N LEU A 78 7.26 -15.06 3.87
CA LEU A 78 8.68 -15.24 4.25
C LEU A 78 9.25 -16.58 3.77
N PRO A 79 8.57 -17.73 3.92
CA PRO A 79 9.09 -19.01 3.41
C PRO A 79 9.37 -19.02 1.91
N ILE A 80 8.64 -18.22 1.14
CA ILE A 80 8.83 -18.07 -0.31
C ILE A 80 10.02 -17.14 -0.57
N LEU A 81 10.11 -16.03 0.17
CA LEU A 81 11.18 -15.04 0.01
C LEU A 81 12.56 -15.57 0.45
N GLU A 82 12.58 -16.46 1.45
CA GLU A 82 13.80 -17.07 2.00
C GLU A 82 14.23 -18.34 1.25
N ALA A 83 13.42 -18.83 0.30
CA ALA A 83 13.77 -20.00 -0.50
C ALA A 83 14.95 -19.71 -1.44
N HIS A 84 15.66 -20.76 -1.85
CA HIS A 84 16.77 -20.65 -2.82
C HIS A 84 16.35 -20.01 -4.15
N SER A 85 15.09 -20.20 -4.56
CA SER A 85 14.52 -19.53 -5.73
C SER A 85 13.08 -19.09 -5.46
N PRO A 86 12.87 -17.86 -4.96
CA PRO A 86 11.53 -17.35 -4.67
C PRO A 86 10.61 -17.36 -5.88
N VAL A 87 11.16 -17.10 -7.07
CA VAL A 87 10.43 -17.14 -8.34
C VAL A 87 9.89 -18.54 -8.63
N ALA A 88 10.68 -19.58 -8.36
CA ALA A 88 10.25 -20.96 -8.54
C ALA A 88 9.16 -21.33 -7.52
N GLU A 89 9.27 -20.89 -6.27
CA GLU A 89 8.24 -21.13 -5.25
C GLU A 89 6.92 -20.43 -5.58
N TYR A 90 6.96 -19.17 -6.03
CA TYR A 90 5.76 -18.47 -6.51
C TYR A 90 5.11 -19.14 -7.73
N ARG A 91 5.90 -19.76 -8.62
CA ARG A 91 5.37 -20.51 -9.77
C ARG A 91 4.52 -21.69 -9.32
N LYS A 92 4.90 -22.40 -8.25
CA LYS A 92 4.12 -23.52 -7.70
C LYS A 92 2.72 -23.09 -7.27
N ILE A 93 2.56 -21.88 -6.74
CA ILE A 93 1.24 -21.33 -6.37
C ILE A 93 0.34 -21.20 -7.59
N ALA A 94 0.89 -20.70 -8.71
CA ALA A 94 0.12 -20.59 -9.96
C ALA A 94 -0.31 -21.98 -10.47
N ASP A 95 0.55 -22.99 -10.35
CA ASP A 95 0.26 -24.36 -10.75
C ASP A 95 -0.85 -24.98 -9.87
N GLU A 96 -0.84 -24.76 -8.56
CA GLU A 96 -1.89 -25.22 -7.65
C GLU A 96 -3.24 -24.53 -7.91
N ILE A 97 -3.27 -23.24 -8.28
CA ILE A 97 -4.51 -22.55 -8.65
C ILE A 97 -5.16 -23.22 -9.88
N LEU A 98 -4.37 -23.58 -10.89
CA LEU A 98 -4.88 -24.26 -12.08
C LEU A 98 -5.37 -25.68 -11.76
N LYS A 99 -4.60 -26.42 -10.97
CA LYS A 99 -4.95 -27.79 -10.53
C LYS A 99 -6.26 -27.83 -9.75
N HIS A 100 -6.53 -26.81 -8.96
CA HIS A 100 -7.75 -26.68 -8.16
C HIS A 100 -8.80 -25.74 -8.78
N ALA A 101 -8.66 -25.42 -10.07
CA ALA A 101 -9.62 -24.56 -10.75
C ALA A 101 -11.01 -25.21 -10.80
N PRO A 102 -12.07 -24.50 -10.38
CA PRO A 102 -13.42 -25.03 -10.42
C PRO A 102 -13.93 -25.10 -11.86
N ASN A 103 -14.79 -26.08 -12.14
CA ASN A 103 -15.44 -26.21 -13.44
C ASN A 103 -16.24 -24.94 -13.77
N CYS A 104 -15.96 -24.32 -14.92
CA CYS A 104 -16.53 -23.04 -15.32
C CYS A 104 -18.02 -23.11 -15.66
N ASP A 105 -18.48 -24.24 -16.20
CA ASP A 105 -19.89 -24.44 -16.56
C ASP A 105 -20.75 -24.62 -15.32
N ARG A 106 -20.18 -25.21 -14.26
CA ARG A 106 -20.88 -25.46 -12.99
C ARG A 106 -20.74 -24.32 -11.98
N TYR A 107 -19.59 -23.65 -11.93
CA TYR A 107 -19.28 -22.60 -10.95
C TYR A 107 -18.60 -21.38 -11.60
N PRO A 108 -19.29 -20.65 -12.49
CA PRO A 108 -18.68 -19.62 -13.34
C PRO A 108 -18.01 -18.50 -12.55
N ARG A 109 -18.60 -18.06 -11.43
CA ARG A 109 -18.00 -17.02 -10.58
C ARG A 109 -16.69 -17.47 -9.92
N ARG A 110 -16.69 -18.66 -9.32
CA ARG A 110 -15.47 -19.20 -8.68
C ARG A 110 -14.37 -19.47 -9.71
N ALA A 111 -14.75 -19.88 -10.91
CA ALA A 111 -13.82 -20.05 -12.03
C ALA A 111 -13.19 -18.72 -12.45
N ALA A 112 -14.00 -17.66 -12.59
CA ALA A 112 -13.51 -16.32 -12.89
C ALA A 112 -12.58 -15.78 -11.78
N GLU A 113 -12.91 -16.00 -10.51
CA GLU A 113 -12.06 -15.62 -9.38
C GLU A 113 -10.72 -16.39 -9.39
N SER A 114 -10.73 -17.69 -9.71
CA SER A 114 -9.53 -18.51 -9.85
C SER A 114 -8.64 -18.04 -11.02
N VAL A 115 -9.24 -17.78 -12.19
CA VAL A 115 -8.54 -17.23 -13.36
C VAL A 115 -7.90 -15.88 -13.04
N ARG A 116 -8.61 -14.99 -12.34
CA ARG A 116 -8.05 -13.70 -11.90
C ARG A 116 -6.82 -13.90 -11.01
N SER A 117 -6.91 -14.76 -9.99
CA SER A 117 -5.80 -15.05 -9.08
C SER A 117 -4.59 -15.64 -9.81
N PHE A 118 -4.82 -16.57 -10.74
CA PHE A 118 -3.77 -17.13 -11.60
C PHE A 118 -3.07 -16.04 -12.42
N LEU A 119 -3.84 -15.18 -13.10
CA LEU A 119 -3.31 -14.11 -13.93
C LEU A 119 -2.50 -13.10 -13.10
N LEU A 120 -2.97 -12.73 -11.91
CA LEU A 120 -2.22 -11.81 -11.03
C LEU A 120 -0.84 -12.35 -10.68
N ILE A 121 -0.73 -13.63 -10.31
CA ILE A 121 0.56 -14.25 -9.99
C ILE A 121 1.44 -14.35 -11.24
N ARG A 122 0.90 -14.84 -12.37
CA ARG A 122 1.67 -15.00 -13.62
C ARG A 122 2.18 -13.67 -14.17
N LEU A 123 1.35 -12.65 -14.17
CA LEU A 123 1.74 -11.30 -14.62
C LEU A 123 2.78 -10.70 -13.66
N GLY A 124 2.60 -10.85 -12.35
CA GLY A 124 3.59 -10.41 -11.35
C GLY A 124 4.96 -11.07 -11.53
N LEU A 125 4.99 -12.38 -11.86
CA LEU A 125 6.24 -13.12 -12.11
C LEU A 125 6.91 -12.75 -13.44
N HIS A 126 6.15 -12.54 -14.52
CA HIS A 126 6.72 -12.23 -15.83
C HIS A 126 7.13 -10.77 -16.00
N LEU A 127 6.41 -9.84 -15.36
CA LEU A 127 6.61 -8.40 -15.57
C LEU A 127 7.41 -7.74 -14.45
N GLY A 128 7.57 -8.44 -13.32
CA GLY A 128 8.09 -7.91 -12.08
C GLY A 128 7.08 -7.00 -11.38
N LEU A 129 7.08 -7.02 -10.04
CA LEU A 129 6.18 -6.21 -9.20
C LEU A 129 6.41 -4.68 -9.29
N ARG A 130 7.35 -4.23 -10.14
CA ARG A 130 7.70 -2.81 -10.32
C ARG A 130 6.92 -2.12 -11.44
N LYS A 131 6.21 -2.88 -12.29
CA LYS A 131 5.41 -2.32 -13.38
C LYS A 131 3.96 -2.19 -12.92
N ASN A 132 3.37 -1.02 -13.05
CA ASN A 132 1.96 -0.79 -12.70
C ASN A 132 1.08 -1.61 -13.67
N LEU A 133 -0.01 -2.22 -13.22
CA LEU A 133 -0.99 -2.88 -14.10
C LEU A 133 -1.50 -1.94 -15.21
N ARG A 134 -1.48 -0.62 -14.99
CA ARG A 134 -1.77 0.41 -16.02
C ARG A 134 -0.76 0.50 -17.16
N GLN A 135 0.42 -0.11 -16.99
CA GLN A 135 1.44 -0.24 -18.03
C GLN A 135 1.29 -1.55 -18.83
N LEU A 136 0.36 -2.43 -18.45
CA LEU A 136 -0.04 -3.55 -19.29
C LEU A 136 -0.71 -2.98 -20.54
N LEU A 137 -0.02 -3.08 -21.68
CA LEU A 137 -0.55 -2.72 -22.98
C LEU A 137 -1.50 -3.82 -23.49
N VAL A 138 -2.53 -4.13 -22.70
CA VAL A 138 -3.51 -5.17 -23.01
C VAL A 138 -4.15 -4.87 -24.35
N CYS A 139 -4.03 -5.82 -25.27
CA CYS A 139 -4.70 -5.77 -26.56
C CYS A 139 -6.12 -6.32 -26.40
N PRO A 140 -7.18 -5.55 -26.74
CA PRO A 140 -8.54 -6.07 -26.80
C PRO A 140 -8.63 -7.26 -27.76
N ARG A 141 -9.61 -8.14 -27.51
CA ARG A 141 -9.77 -9.43 -28.21
C ARG A 141 -9.92 -9.29 -29.73
N ASP A 142 -10.46 -8.16 -30.18
CA ASP A 142 -10.74 -7.87 -31.60
C ASP A 142 -9.73 -6.87 -32.20
N GLN A 143 -8.57 -6.67 -31.57
CA GLN A 143 -7.50 -5.81 -32.07
C GLN A 143 -6.25 -6.61 -32.42
N LEU A 144 -5.53 -6.12 -33.44
CA LEU A 144 -4.25 -6.69 -33.83
C LEU A 144 -3.22 -6.47 -32.69
N PRO A 145 -2.57 -7.54 -32.19
CA PRO A 145 -1.52 -7.42 -31.19
C PRO A 145 -0.38 -6.53 -31.71
N ARG A 146 0.22 -5.74 -30.82
CA ARG A 146 1.42 -4.97 -31.17
C ARG A 146 2.60 -5.95 -31.25
N SER A 147 3.43 -5.77 -32.28
CA SER A 147 4.67 -6.54 -32.41
C SER A 147 5.66 -6.19 -31.29
N GLU A 148 6.56 -7.14 -30.99
CA GLU A 148 7.62 -7.00 -29.98
C GLU A 148 8.44 -5.71 -30.18
N ARG A 149 8.91 -5.46 -31.41
CA ARG A 149 9.61 -4.21 -31.78
C ARG A 149 8.82 -2.94 -31.42
N LYS A 150 7.50 -2.97 -31.61
CA LYS A 150 6.64 -1.82 -31.30
C LYS A 150 6.45 -1.66 -29.80
N LEU A 151 6.41 -2.76 -29.04
CA LEU A 151 6.37 -2.73 -27.57
C LEU A 151 7.66 -2.18 -26.96
N GLU A 152 8.83 -2.59 -27.46
CA GLU A 152 10.13 -2.08 -27.02
C GLU A 152 10.30 -0.58 -27.24
N SER A 153 9.78 -0.07 -28.38
CA SER A 153 9.87 1.35 -28.73
C SER A 153 9.06 2.28 -27.80
N LEU A 154 8.09 1.75 -27.05
CA LEU A 154 7.16 2.54 -26.24
C LEU A 154 7.74 3.05 -24.91
N LYS A 155 9.01 2.72 -24.56
CA LYS A 155 9.80 3.24 -23.42
C LYS A 155 8.96 3.70 -22.20
N ARG A 156 8.31 2.75 -21.52
CA ARG A 156 7.55 2.97 -20.26
C ARG A 156 8.08 2.14 -19.12
#